data_AF-A0AAJ4YYW2-F1
#
_entry.id   AF-A0AAJ4YYW2-F1
#
_cell.length_a   1.000
_cell.length_b   1.000
_cell.length_c   1.000
_cell.angle_alpha   90.00
_cell.angle_beta   90.00
_cell.angle_gamma   90.00
#
_symmetry.space_group_name_H-M   'P 1'
#
loop_
_entity.id
_entity.type
_entity.pdbx_description
1 polymer ?
#
loop_
_entity_poly.entity_id
_entity_poly.type
_entity_poly.pdbx_seq_one_letter_code
_entity_poly.pdbx_strand_id
1 'polypeptide(L)'
;MIIMRKLKEDNQVIVYEYIPQDKIEKGKGEITVNKLDSKVIDYKLSKVENEKGILIYRDKSFHAILNFIDENKFPNEYIYAWY
;
A
#
# COMPACT_ATOMS: atom_id res chain seq x y z
N MET A 1 -11.06 2.75 -3.93
CA MET A 1 -10.24 3.88 -3.44
C MET A 1 -9.49 3.45 -2.18
N ILE A 2 -8.21 3.81 -2.10
CA ILE A 2 -7.38 3.77 -0.89
C ILE A 2 -6.66 5.10 -0.72
N ILE A 3 -6.37 5.45 0.53
CA ILE A 3 -5.35 6.44 0.85
C ILE A 3 -4.12 5.70 1.32
N MET A 4 -2.99 5.98 0.69
CA MET A 4 -1.69 5.44 1.05
C MET A 4 -0.86 6.53 1.72
N ARG A 5 -0.21 6.17 2.83
CA ARG A 5 0.70 7.06 3.55
C ARG A 5 2.04 6.39 3.73
N LYS A 6 3.09 7.07 3.31
CA LYS A 6 4.46 6.57 3.43
C LYS A 6 4.84 6.58 4.90
N LEU A 7 5.19 5.41 5.43
CA LEU A 7 5.69 5.27 6.80
C LEU A 7 7.22 5.33 6.84
N LYS A 8 7.86 4.69 5.87
CA LYS A 8 9.31 4.59 5.80
C LYS A 8 9.78 4.49 4.36
N GLU A 9 10.91 5.10 4.08
CA GLU A 9 11.63 4.95 2.82
C GLU A 9 13.13 4.84 3.12
N ASP A 10 13.75 3.74 2.69
CA ASP A 10 15.19 3.54 2.67
C ASP A 10 15.65 3.36 1.21
N ASN A 11 16.95 3.21 0.95
CA ASN A 11 17.44 2.98 -0.43
C ASN A 11 16.86 1.72 -1.09
N GLN A 12 16.62 0.67 -0.31
CA GLN A 12 16.14 -0.62 -0.82
C GLN A 12 14.66 -0.88 -0.53
N VAL A 13 14.11 -0.32 0.54
CA VAL A 13 12.78 -0.70 1.05
C VAL A 13 11.88 0.51 1.13
N ILE A 14 10.60 0.31 0.82
CA ILE A 14 9.56 1.30 1.07
C ILE A 14 8.37 0.67 1.79
N VAL A 15 7.85 1.39 2.77
CA VAL A 15 6.73 0.98 3.61
C VAL A 15 5.61 1.99 3.48
N TYR A 16 4.42 1.50 3.10
CA TYR A 16 3.20 2.29 3.10
C TYR A 16 2.15 1.68 4.01
N GLU A 17 1.49 2.54 4.77
CA GLU A 17 0.18 2.27 5.32
C GLU A 17 -0.87 2.55 4.24
N TYR A 18 -1.95 1.77 4.21
CA TYR A 18 -3.10 2.05 3.36
C TYR A 18 -4.43 1.94 4.13
N ILE A 19 -5.34 2.85 3.81
CA ILE A 19 -6.67 2.96 4.42
C ILE A 19 -7.74 2.65 3.34
N PRO A 20 -8.44 1.51 3.44
CA PRO A 20 -9.54 1.15 2.55
C PRO A 20 -10.67 2.17 2.59
N GLN A 21 -11.04 2.68 1.41
CA GLN A 21 -12.18 3.58 1.21
C GLN A 21 -12.18 4.81 2.12
N ASP A 22 -11.02 5.29 2.55
CA ASP A 22 -10.86 6.42 3.48
C ASP A 22 -11.58 6.25 4.82
N LYS A 23 -11.93 5.01 5.19
CA LYS A 23 -12.63 4.73 6.46
C LYS A 23 -11.68 4.02 7.40
N ILE A 24 -11.11 4.76 8.35
CA ILE A 24 -10.23 4.21 9.40
C ILE A 24 -10.90 3.05 10.16
N GLU A 25 -12.23 3.09 10.30
CA GLU A 25 -13.03 2.02 10.91
C GLU A 25 -12.90 0.67 10.21
N LYS A 26 -12.55 0.66 8.91
CA LYS A 26 -12.27 -0.56 8.11
C LYS A 26 -10.89 -1.14 8.40
N GLY A 27 -10.18 -0.56 9.37
CA GLY A 27 -8.81 -0.88 9.71
C GLY A 27 -7.83 -0.36 8.66
N LYS A 28 -6.56 -0.39 9.03
CA LYS A 28 -5.44 -0.05 8.17
C LYS A 28 -4.65 -1.29 7.82
N GLY A 29 -4.15 -1.33 6.59
CA GLY A 29 -3.14 -2.31 6.21
C GLY A 29 -1.78 -1.65 6.06
N GLU A 30 -0.75 -2.48 5.99
CA GLU A 30 0.64 -2.07 5.81
C GLU A 30 1.25 -2.95 4.72
N ILE A 31 2.07 -2.36 3.85
CA ILE A 31 2.79 -3.10 2.82
C ILE A 31 4.23 -2.63 2.77
N THR A 32 5.14 -3.60 2.80
CA THR A 32 6.58 -3.39 2.68
C THR A 32 7.06 -3.97 1.36
N VAL A 33 7.66 -3.15 0.52
CA VAL A 33 8.11 -3.52 -0.82
C VAL A 33 9.60 -3.22 -0.95
N ASN A 34 10.33 -4.14 -1.58
CA ASN A 34 11.70 -3.90 -2.02
C ASN A 34 11.68 -3.17 -3.37
N LYS A 35 12.31 -2.00 -3.42
CA LYS A 35 12.38 -1.12 -4.59
C LYS A 35 13.24 -1.70 -5.72
N LEU A 36 14.21 -2.56 -5.40
CA LEU A 36 15.18 -3.08 -6.39
C LEU A 36 14.59 -4.20 -7.25
N ASP A 37 13.83 -5.10 -6.65
CA ASP A 37 13.21 -6.25 -7.35
C ASP A 37 11.69 -6.15 -7.41
N SER A 38 11.11 -5.06 -6.91
CA SER A 38 9.67 -4.79 -6.92
C SER A 38 8.85 -5.88 -6.23
N LYS A 39 9.40 -6.54 -5.19
CA LYS A 39 8.71 -7.62 -4.46
C LYS A 39 8.18 -7.17 -3.11
N VAL A 40 7.03 -7.73 -2.73
CA VAL A 40 6.49 -7.58 -1.37
C VAL A 40 7.34 -8.43 -0.41
N ILE A 41 7.93 -7.78 0.58
CA ILE A 41 8.69 -8.44 1.67
C ILE A 41 7.73 -8.90 2.76
N ASP A 42 6.86 -7.99 3.20
CA ASP A 42 5.91 -8.22 4.29
C ASP A 42 4.65 -7.38 4.10
N TYR A 43 3.53 -7.83 4.65
CA TYR A 43 2.28 -7.08 4.62
C TYR A 43 1.39 -7.42 5.82
N LYS A 44 0.62 -6.41 6.24
CA LYS A 44 -0.52 -6.57 7.17
C LYS A 44 -1.78 -6.17 6.45
N LEU A 45 -2.81 -6.99 6.60
CA LEU A 45 -4.12 -6.73 6.01
C LEU A 45 -4.94 -5.80 6.89
N SER A 46 -5.75 -4.98 6.25
CA SER A 46 -6.77 -4.19 6.95
C SER A 46 -7.83 -5.08 7.61
N LYS A 47 -8.58 -4.52 8.56
CA LYS A 47 -9.66 -5.26 9.26
C LYS A 47 -10.68 -5.80 8.25
N VAL A 48 -11.11 -4.99 7.28
CA VAL A 48 -12.07 -5.41 6.25
C VAL A 48 -11.53 -6.51 5.34
N GLU A 49 -10.23 -6.56 5.10
CA GLU A 49 -9.58 -7.62 4.32
C GLU A 49 -9.58 -8.93 5.08
N ASN A 50 -9.20 -8.89 6.36
CA ASN A 50 -9.24 -10.07 7.23
C ASN A 50 -10.69 -10.59 7.41
N GLU A 51 -11.66 -9.72 7.65
CA GLU A 51 -13.06 -10.11 7.86
C GLU A 51 -13.70 -10.73 6.60
N LYS A 52 -13.30 -10.26 5.42
CA LYS A 52 -13.87 -10.72 4.14
C LYS A 52 -13.02 -11.78 3.44
N GLY A 53 -11.82 -12.07 3.93
CA GLY A 53 -10.86 -12.95 3.25
C GLY A 53 -10.45 -12.43 1.87
N ILE A 54 -10.29 -11.12 1.71
CA ILE A 54 -9.92 -10.48 0.44
C ILE A 54 -8.56 -9.78 0.56
N LEU A 55 -7.85 -9.64 -0.57
CA LEU A 55 -6.54 -8.98 -0.66
C LEU A 55 -6.56 -7.74 -1.55
N ILE A 56 -7.75 -7.27 -1.93
CA ILE A 56 -7.91 -6.26 -2.98
C ILE A 56 -7.22 -4.93 -2.62
N TYR A 57 -7.26 -4.50 -1.36
CA TYR A 57 -6.68 -3.20 -0.99
C TYR A 57 -5.16 -3.30 -0.93
N ARG A 58 -4.63 -4.38 -0.37
CA ARG A 58 -3.21 -4.74 -0.40
C ARG A 58 -2.68 -4.79 -1.84
N ASP A 59 -3.37 -5.46 -2.74
CA ASP A 59 -2.93 -5.61 -4.14
C ASP A 59 -2.98 -4.28 -4.89
N LYS A 60 -4.03 -3.46 -4.68
CA LYS A 60 -4.07 -2.12 -5.25
C LYS A 60 -2.97 -1.21 -4.70
N SER A 61 -2.64 -1.31 -3.40
CA SER A 61 -1.49 -0.61 -2.82
C SER A 61 -0.18 -1.03 -3.48
N PHE A 62 -0.01 -2.34 -3.71
CA PHE A 62 1.18 -2.85 -4.39
C PHE A 62 1.28 -2.31 -5.82
N HIS A 63 0.20 -2.33 -6.59
CA HIS A 63 0.18 -1.75 -7.94
C HIS A 63 0.53 -0.27 -7.96
N ALA A 64 0.04 0.53 -7.00
CA ALA A 64 0.43 1.93 -6.88
C ALA A 64 1.94 2.08 -6.61
N ILE A 65 2.51 1.23 -5.75
CA ILE A 65 3.96 1.22 -5.46
C ILE A 65 4.78 0.84 -6.69
N LEU A 66 4.31 -0.10 -7.51
CA LEU A 66 5.00 -0.42 -8.77
C LEU A 66 5.11 0.80 -9.68
N ASN A 67 4.03 1.60 -9.79
CA ASN A 67 4.07 2.84 -10.56
C ASN A 67 5.04 3.86 -9.94
N PHE A 68 5.11 3.94 -8.61
CA PHE A 68 6.07 4.81 -7.92
C PHE A 68 7.52 4.41 -8.18
N ILE A 69 7.80 3.11 -8.25
CA ILE A 69 9.13 2.59 -8.57
C ILE A 69 9.48 2.93 -10.02
N ASP A 70 8.56 2.73 -10.97
CA ASP A 70 8.75 3.03 -12.39
C ASP A 70 9.01 4.53 -12.62
N GLU A 71 8.22 5.39 -11.98
CA GLU A 71 8.39 6.85 -12.07
C GLU A 71 9.52 7.39 -11.18
N ASN A 72 10.13 6.55 -10.34
CA ASN A 72 11.06 6.94 -9.27
C ASN A 72 10.52 8.09 -8.40
N LYS A 73 9.23 8.03 -8.03
CA LYS A 73 8.52 9.04 -7.22
C LYS A 73 7.78 8.38 -6.08
N PHE A 74 8.18 8.68 -4.85
CA PHE A 74 7.63 8.08 -3.64
C PHE A 74 6.89 9.14 -2.78
N PRO A 75 5.62 9.44 -3.10
CA PRO A 75 4.85 10.48 -2.41
C PRO A 75 4.59 10.14 -0.94
N ASN A 76 4.58 11.15 -0.05
CA ASN A 76 4.26 10.93 1.36
C ASN A 76 2.79 10.51 1.57
N GLU A 77 1.87 11.05 0.76
CA GLU A 77 0.48 10.65 0.74
C GLU A 77 0.03 10.51 -0.72
N TYR A 78 -0.75 9.46 -1.00
CA TYR A 78 -1.27 9.19 -2.33
C TYR A 78 -2.67 8.60 -2.26
N ILE A 79 -3.58 9.17 -3.05
CA ILE A 79 -4.94 8.67 -3.17
C ILE A 79 -5.03 7.86 -4.46
N TYR A 80 -5.29 6.57 -4.31
CA TYR A 80 -5.48 5.68 -5.45
C TYR A 80 -6.97 5.36 -5.59
N ALA A 81 -7.60 5.97 -6.58
CA ALA A 81 -8.97 5.69 -6.98
C ALA A 81 -8.97 4.67 -8.14
N TRP A 82 -9.82 3.65 -8.02
CA TRP A 82 -10.07 2.69 -9.10
C TRP A 82 -11.58 2.47 -9.19
N TYR A 83 -12.09 2.39 -10.41
CA TYR A 83 -13.49 2.17 -10.75
C TYR A 83 -13.73 0.71 -11.08
#